data_AF-A0A376VH49-F1
#
_entry.id   AF-A0A376VH49-F1
#
_cell.length_a   1.000
_cell.length_b   1.000
_cell.length_c   1.000
_cell.angle_alpha   90.00
_cell.angle_beta   90.00
_cell.angle_gamma   90.00
#
_symmetry.space_group_name_H-M   'P 1'
#
loop_
_entity.id
_entity.type
_entity.pdbx_description
1 polymer ?
#
loop_
_entity_poly.entity_id
_entity_poly.type
_entity_poly.pdbx_seq_one_letter_code
_entity_poly.pdbx_strand_id
1 'polypeptide(L)'
;MSSIRKAAKVDGAWELSDNLKELRLRHLEPKRDLIVTIGKEVKALNNATFSKDYEKTITTRDIQPSVGFASRGSLLPGKVIEGLPVMALNVNNVDVNFFRVKPESLPAFISQWEYRNSLANWQSEKLLQMADLVYTGRFDLNPARNTREKLLLPLGDIKPLQQAGVYLAVMNQAGRYDYSNPATLFTLSDIGVSAHVITIVWISLPKVWKTARPSKEYKSLY
;
A
#
# COMPACT_ATOMS: atom_id res chain seq x y z
N MET A 1 26.41 -32.44 30.12
CA MET A 1 26.40 -32.70 28.66
C MET A 1 26.14 -31.39 27.94
N SER A 2 27.19 -30.76 27.41
CA SER A 2 27.08 -29.53 26.62
C SER A 2 26.62 -29.91 25.21
N SER A 3 25.39 -29.52 24.85
CA SER A 3 24.87 -29.70 23.49
C SER A 3 25.63 -28.77 22.56
N ILE A 4 26.51 -29.32 21.73
CA ILE A 4 27.21 -28.61 20.67
C ILE A 4 26.14 -28.17 19.66
N ARG A 5 25.65 -26.93 19.79
CA ARG A 5 24.83 -26.30 18.76
C ARG A 5 25.70 -26.19 17.51
N LYS A 6 25.39 -26.99 16.49
CA LYS A 6 26.05 -26.93 15.19
C LYS A 6 25.77 -25.54 14.61
N ALA A 7 26.75 -24.64 14.69
CA ALA A 7 26.66 -23.30 14.13
C ALA A 7 26.62 -23.42 12.59
N ALA A 8 25.42 -23.35 12.02
CA ALA A 8 25.26 -23.26 10.59
C ALA A 8 25.68 -21.86 10.13
N LYS A 9 26.56 -21.78 9.13
CA LYS A 9 26.96 -20.51 8.53
C LYS A 9 25.74 -19.89 7.86
N VAL A 10 25.53 -18.59 8.09
CA VAL A 10 24.49 -17.82 7.39
C VAL A 10 24.93 -17.60 5.94
N ASP A 11 24.07 -17.92 4.99
CA ASP A 11 24.31 -17.66 3.57
C ASP A 11 24.19 -16.17 3.25
N GLY A 12 25.01 -15.71 2.31
CA GLY A 12 25.02 -14.32 1.84
C GLY A 12 26.42 -13.71 1.80
N ALA A 13 26.55 -12.62 1.05
CA ALA A 13 27.78 -11.83 0.97
C ALA A 13 27.62 -10.52 1.77
N TRP A 14 28.74 -10.04 2.29
CA TRP A 14 28.78 -8.73 2.93
C TRP A 14 28.82 -7.63 1.87
N GLU A 15 28.02 -6.59 2.06
CA GLU A 15 27.98 -5.38 1.25
C GLU A 15 28.55 -4.22 2.07
N LEU A 16 29.57 -3.56 1.53
CA LEU A 16 30.15 -2.35 2.13
C LEU A 16 29.37 -1.13 1.64
N SER A 17 28.98 -0.25 2.56
CA SER A 17 28.31 1.01 2.22
C SER A 17 29.22 1.99 1.48
N ASP A 18 28.62 2.94 0.76
CA ASP A 18 29.35 4.00 0.04
C ASP A 18 30.23 4.87 0.94
N ASN A 19 29.84 5.01 2.23
CA ASN A 19 30.63 5.75 3.22
C ASN A 19 31.79 4.93 3.83
N LEU A 20 31.95 3.66 3.43
CA LEU A 20 32.96 2.69 3.87
C LEU A 20 33.00 2.43 5.38
N LYS A 21 31.90 2.74 6.10
CA LYS A 21 31.81 2.64 7.56
C LYS A 21 30.74 1.64 8.02
N GLU A 22 29.94 1.09 7.12
CA GLU A 22 28.89 0.12 7.45
C GLU A 22 29.05 -1.12 6.60
N LEU A 23 29.06 -2.28 7.25
CA LEU A 23 29.02 -3.58 6.60
C LEU A 23 27.62 -4.17 6.78
N ARG A 24 26.99 -4.59 5.68
CA ARG A 24 25.59 -5.02 5.64
C ARG A 24 25.51 -6.46 5.16
N LEU A 25 24.68 -7.27 5.85
CA LEU A 25 24.27 -8.59 5.40
C LEU A 25 22.73 -8.59 5.34
N ARG A 26 22.18 -8.76 4.14
CA ARG A 26 20.73 -8.61 3.87
C ARG A 26 19.98 -9.94 3.99
N HIS A 27 18.65 -9.86 4.03
CA HIS A 27 17.73 -11.02 3.99
C HIS A 27 17.82 -11.99 5.17
N LEU A 28 18.24 -11.48 6.34
CA LEU A 28 18.32 -12.26 7.57
C LEU A 28 16.99 -12.92 7.92
N GLU A 29 17.08 -14.14 8.42
CA GLU A 29 15.96 -14.91 8.94
C GLU A 29 15.34 -14.24 10.16
N PRO A 30 14.01 -14.18 10.28
CA PRO A 30 13.36 -13.72 11.50
C PRO A 30 13.49 -14.74 12.65
N LYS A 31 13.42 -14.26 13.89
CA LYS A 31 13.46 -15.09 15.12
C LYS A 31 14.66 -16.05 15.18
N ARG A 32 15.86 -15.59 14.85
CA ARG A 32 17.10 -16.36 14.94
C ARG A 32 18.11 -15.67 15.85
N ASP A 33 18.83 -16.47 16.62
CA ASP A 33 20.03 -16.03 17.32
C ASP A 33 21.23 -16.22 16.42
N LEU A 34 21.95 -15.13 16.15
CA LEU A 34 23.14 -15.09 15.33
C LEU A 34 24.36 -14.74 16.19
N ILE A 35 25.48 -15.38 15.90
CA ILE A 35 26.79 -15.02 16.46
C ILE A 35 27.58 -14.34 15.35
N VAL A 36 27.98 -13.10 15.58
CA VAL A 36 28.82 -12.32 14.67
C VAL A 36 30.22 -12.26 15.27
N THR A 37 31.18 -12.87 14.58
CA THR A 37 32.60 -12.83 14.94
C THR A 37 33.33 -11.89 13.98
N ILE A 38 33.99 -10.88 14.53
CA ILE A 38 34.81 -9.92 13.79
C ILE A 38 36.26 -10.25 14.11
N GLY A 39 36.99 -10.77 13.11
CA GLY A 39 38.40 -11.13 13.26
C GLY A 39 39.30 -9.90 13.39
N LYS A 40 40.39 -10.03 14.14
CA LYS A 40 41.35 -8.95 14.35
C LYS A 40 42.04 -8.47 13.07
N GLU A 41 42.09 -9.34 12.06
CA GLU A 41 42.73 -9.14 10.76
C GLU A 41 41.94 -8.23 9.81
N VAL A 42 40.72 -7.85 10.14
CA VAL A 42 39.93 -6.89 9.35
C VAL A 42 40.68 -5.56 9.28
N LYS A 43 40.91 -5.08 8.05
CA LYS A 43 41.68 -3.85 7.77
C LYS A 43 40.76 -2.69 7.40
N ALA A 44 41.04 -1.53 7.98
CA ALA A 44 40.51 -0.26 7.51
C ALA A 44 41.35 0.29 6.34
N LEU A 45 40.82 1.32 5.66
CA LEU A 45 41.48 1.96 4.52
C LEU A 45 42.85 2.58 4.87
N ASN A 46 43.04 2.99 6.12
CA ASN A 46 44.29 3.51 6.67
C ASN A 46 45.23 2.41 7.23
N ASN A 47 45.01 1.14 6.88
CA ASN A 47 45.72 -0.04 7.39
C ASN A 47 45.58 -0.32 8.89
N ALA A 48 44.70 0.39 9.61
CA ALA A 48 44.40 0.06 10.99
C ALA A 48 43.67 -1.29 11.09
N THR A 49 43.93 -2.03 12.16
CA THR A 49 43.29 -3.31 12.48
C THR A 49 42.76 -3.29 13.90
N PHE A 50 41.94 -4.28 14.25
CA PHE A 50 41.52 -4.48 15.64
C PHE A 50 42.65 -5.09 16.48
N SER A 51 42.62 -4.88 17.80
CA SER A 51 43.61 -5.44 18.74
C SER A 51 43.34 -6.91 19.10
N LYS A 52 42.09 -7.36 18.93
CA LYS A 52 41.62 -8.71 19.23
C LYS A 52 40.36 -9.02 18.43
N ASP A 53 39.97 -10.29 18.43
CA ASP A 53 38.70 -10.72 17.86
C ASP A 53 37.54 -10.24 18.75
N TYR A 54 36.40 -9.94 18.13
CA TYR A 54 35.18 -9.56 18.83
C TYR A 54 34.06 -10.53 18.47
N GLU A 55 33.32 -10.96 19.48
CA GLU A 55 32.13 -11.79 19.30
C GLU A 55 30.91 -11.04 19.84
N LYS A 56 29.83 -11.05 19.07
CA LYS A 56 28.56 -10.43 19.47
C LYS A 56 27.39 -11.30 19.07
N THR A 57 26.50 -11.55 20.03
CA THR A 57 25.23 -12.23 19.77
C THR A 57 24.15 -11.22 19.43
N ILE A 58 23.39 -11.49 18.38
CA ILE A 58 22.28 -10.66 17.91
C ILE A 58 21.08 -11.57 17.68
N THR A 59 19.94 -11.23 18.27
CA THR A 59 18.66 -11.88 17.98
C THR A 59 17.92 -11.07 16.91
N THR A 60 17.57 -11.70 15.81
CA THR A 60 16.81 -11.05 14.73
C THR A 60 15.36 -10.82 15.15
N ARG A 61 14.73 -9.78 14.60
CA ARG A 61 13.35 -9.44 14.93
C ARG A 61 12.39 -10.55 14.52
N ASP A 62 11.27 -10.62 15.22
CA ASP A 62 10.12 -11.40 14.76
C ASP A 62 9.42 -10.64 13.64
N ILE A 63 9.53 -11.16 12.41
CA ILE A 63 8.88 -10.61 11.24
C ILE A 63 7.80 -11.60 10.82
N GLN A 64 6.55 -11.24 11.05
CA GLN A 64 5.41 -12.04 10.60
C GLN A 64 5.20 -11.87 9.09
N PRO A 65 4.84 -12.93 8.37
CA PRO A 65 4.42 -12.82 6.98
C PRO A 65 3.22 -11.88 6.85
N SER A 66 3.26 -10.98 5.86
CA SER A 66 2.20 -10.00 5.65
C SER A 66 1.90 -9.80 4.18
N VAL A 67 0.63 -9.54 3.88
CA VAL A 67 0.16 -9.20 2.53
C VAL A 67 -0.97 -8.18 2.62
N GLY A 68 -1.02 -7.26 1.66
CA GLY A 68 -2.09 -6.26 1.59
C GLY A 68 -2.00 -5.42 0.33
N PHE A 69 -3.09 -4.75 -0.03
CA PHE A 69 -3.04 -3.76 -1.10
C PHE A 69 -2.15 -2.58 -0.72
N ALA A 70 -1.43 -2.02 -1.70
CA ALA A 70 -0.54 -0.88 -1.49
C ALA A 70 -1.30 0.40 -1.09
N SER A 71 -2.55 0.50 -1.50
CA SER A 71 -3.48 1.54 -1.07
C SER A 71 -4.88 0.97 -0.87
N ARG A 72 -5.74 1.73 -0.19
CA ARG A 72 -7.18 1.44 -0.09
C ARG A 72 -7.94 1.73 -1.39
N GLY A 73 -7.24 2.21 -2.41
CA GLY A 73 -7.85 2.55 -3.67
C GLY A 73 -7.95 4.04 -3.90
N SER A 74 -8.42 4.37 -5.09
CA SER A 74 -8.71 5.73 -5.52
C SER A 74 -9.92 5.69 -6.45
N LEU A 75 -10.81 6.67 -6.28
CA LEU A 75 -11.93 6.88 -7.20
C LEU A 75 -11.50 7.55 -8.49
N LEU A 76 -10.27 8.09 -8.53
CA LEU A 76 -9.73 8.69 -9.73
C LEU A 76 -9.54 7.60 -10.78
N PRO A 77 -10.12 7.74 -11.98
CA PRO A 77 -9.90 6.80 -13.06
C PRO A 77 -8.43 6.84 -13.46
N GLY A 78 -7.69 5.84 -13.01
CA GLY A 78 -6.35 5.53 -13.47
C GLY A 78 -6.43 4.47 -14.55
N LYS A 79 -5.38 4.35 -15.37
CA LYS A 79 -5.19 3.17 -16.21
C LYS A 79 -4.88 1.97 -15.29
N VAL A 80 -5.92 1.35 -14.72
CA VAL A 80 -5.85 0.07 -13.98
C VAL A 80 -5.38 -1.08 -14.88
N ILE A 81 -5.17 -0.81 -16.18
CA ILE A 81 -4.60 -1.70 -17.19
C ILE A 81 -3.27 -2.34 -16.73
N GLU A 82 -2.46 -1.66 -15.91
CA GLU A 82 -1.17 -2.18 -15.43
C GLU A 82 -1.29 -3.19 -14.27
N GLY A 83 -2.46 -3.30 -13.64
CA GLY A 83 -2.70 -4.21 -12.53
C GLY A 83 -2.84 -3.52 -11.16
N LEU A 84 -3.10 -4.34 -10.14
CA LEU A 84 -3.43 -3.85 -8.80
C LEU A 84 -2.21 -3.97 -7.86
N PRO A 85 -1.68 -2.87 -7.31
CA PRO A 85 -0.48 -2.92 -6.49
C PRO A 85 -0.73 -3.54 -5.11
N VAL A 86 0.13 -4.47 -4.74
CA VAL A 86 0.14 -5.16 -3.45
C VAL A 86 1.51 -5.09 -2.80
N MET A 87 1.53 -5.08 -1.48
CA MET A 87 2.72 -5.23 -0.65
C MET A 87 2.74 -6.64 -0.10
N ALA A 88 3.84 -7.36 -0.30
CA ALA A 88 4.01 -8.73 0.17
C ALA A 88 5.33 -8.88 0.94
N LEU A 89 5.31 -9.71 1.97
CA LEU A 89 6.47 -10.08 2.77
C LEU A 89 6.31 -11.53 3.21
N ASN A 90 7.16 -12.42 2.68
CA ASN A 90 7.13 -13.86 3.00
C ASN A 90 5.77 -14.54 2.75
N VAL A 91 4.99 -14.04 1.78
CA VAL A 91 3.71 -14.62 1.35
C VAL A 91 3.81 -14.95 -0.13
N ASN A 92 3.67 -16.24 -0.49
CA ASN A 92 3.89 -16.70 -1.86
C ASN A 92 2.67 -16.58 -2.76
N ASN A 93 1.46 -16.62 -2.19
CA ASN A 93 0.22 -16.49 -2.95
C ASN A 93 -0.85 -15.78 -2.12
N VAL A 94 -1.84 -15.22 -2.82
CA VAL A 94 -3.00 -14.58 -2.20
C VAL A 94 -4.26 -14.88 -3.01
N ASP A 95 -5.33 -15.22 -2.31
CA ASP A 95 -6.66 -15.40 -2.92
C ASP A 95 -7.38 -14.06 -2.90
N VAL A 96 -7.90 -13.62 -4.05
CA VAL A 96 -8.56 -12.31 -4.21
C VAL A 96 -9.94 -12.48 -4.85
N ASN A 97 -10.95 -11.91 -4.21
CA ASN A 97 -12.30 -11.74 -4.72
C ASN A 97 -12.46 -10.33 -5.28
N PHE A 98 -13.08 -10.22 -6.45
CA PHE A 98 -13.39 -8.96 -7.10
C PHE A 98 -14.90 -8.81 -7.21
N PHE A 99 -15.40 -7.69 -6.71
CA PHE A 99 -16.80 -7.34 -6.74
C PHE A 99 -16.99 -6.11 -7.61
N ARG A 100 -18.06 -6.07 -8.40
CA ARG A 100 -18.49 -4.88 -9.12
C ARG A 100 -19.64 -4.23 -8.37
N VAL A 101 -19.50 -2.96 -8.05
CA VAL A 101 -20.54 -2.20 -7.36
C VAL A 101 -21.72 -1.99 -8.30
N LYS A 102 -22.93 -2.26 -7.80
CA LYS A 102 -24.17 -2.05 -8.54
C LYS A 102 -24.37 -0.55 -8.81
N PRO A 103 -24.65 -0.12 -10.06
CA PRO A 103 -24.79 1.29 -10.39
C PRO A 103 -25.82 2.04 -9.53
N GLU A 104 -26.95 1.40 -9.23
CA GLU A 104 -28.03 1.95 -8.40
C GLU A 104 -27.64 2.11 -6.92
N SER A 105 -26.66 1.33 -6.45
CA SER A 105 -26.17 1.37 -5.07
C SER A 105 -24.89 2.21 -4.92
N LEU A 106 -24.33 2.71 -6.02
CA LEU A 106 -23.01 3.37 -6.03
C LEU A 106 -22.92 4.57 -5.08
N PRO A 107 -23.87 5.53 -5.04
CA PRO A 107 -23.78 6.66 -4.10
C PRO A 107 -23.77 6.21 -2.63
N ALA A 108 -24.61 5.23 -2.30
CA ALA A 108 -24.69 4.67 -0.95
C ALA A 108 -23.42 3.88 -0.59
N PHE A 109 -22.86 3.14 -1.55
CA PHE A 109 -21.62 2.39 -1.39
C PHE A 109 -20.44 3.32 -1.12
N ILE A 110 -20.24 4.36 -1.95
CA ILE A 110 -19.13 5.31 -1.80
C ILE A 110 -19.21 6.04 -0.47
N SER A 111 -20.40 6.51 -0.09
CA SER A 111 -20.61 7.12 1.23
C SER A 111 -20.20 6.16 2.35
N GLN A 112 -20.65 4.91 2.31
CA GLN A 112 -20.25 3.92 3.32
C GLN A 112 -18.75 3.58 3.32
N TRP A 113 -18.10 3.61 2.15
CA TRP A 113 -16.67 3.37 2.01
C TRP A 113 -15.84 4.50 2.63
N GLU A 114 -16.16 5.75 2.28
CA GLU A 114 -15.43 6.96 2.75
C GLU A 114 -15.61 7.20 4.26
N TYR A 115 -16.82 6.98 4.80
CA TYR A 115 -17.09 7.19 6.23
C TYR A 115 -16.47 6.13 7.15
N ARG A 116 -16.10 4.94 6.63
CA ARG A 116 -15.61 3.84 7.45
C ARG A 116 -14.08 3.91 7.60
N ASN A 117 -13.65 4.59 8.66
CA ASN A 117 -12.25 4.58 9.10
C ASN A 117 -11.78 3.15 9.49
N SER A 118 -10.94 2.58 8.63
CA SER A 118 -9.75 1.80 8.94
C SER A 118 -9.80 0.45 9.67
N LEU A 119 -10.81 0.05 10.44
CA LEU A 119 -10.54 -0.98 11.45
C LEU A 119 -11.13 -2.40 11.32
N ALA A 120 -12.22 -2.70 10.58
CA ALA A 120 -12.64 -4.12 10.54
C ALA A 120 -13.70 -4.57 9.51
N ASN A 121 -14.45 -3.70 8.83
CA ASN A 121 -15.78 -4.11 8.33
C ASN A 121 -16.01 -3.93 6.82
N TRP A 122 -15.00 -4.17 5.96
CA TRP A 122 -15.23 -4.28 4.51
C TRP A 122 -16.07 -5.53 4.17
N GLN A 123 -15.99 -6.59 4.99
CA GLN A 123 -16.85 -7.78 4.93
C GLN A 123 -18.28 -7.55 5.40
N SER A 124 -18.67 -6.32 5.71
CA SER A 124 -20.04 -6.04 6.14
C SER A 124 -20.99 -6.60 5.08
N GLU A 125 -21.87 -7.51 5.48
CA GLU A 125 -22.86 -8.13 4.59
C GLU A 125 -23.61 -7.06 3.77
N LYS A 126 -23.91 -5.91 4.39
CA LYS A 126 -24.53 -4.76 3.73
C LYS A 126 -23.71 -4.17 2.58
N LEU A 127 -22.38 -4.13 2.72
CA LEU A 127 -21.48 -3.57 1.71
C LEU A 127 -21.33 -4.54 0.53
N LEU A 128 -21.24 -5.83 0.84
CA LEU A 128 -21.22 -6.89 -0.17
C LEU A 128 -22.57 -7.06 -0.88
N GLN A 129 -23.72 -6.78 -0.25
CA GLN A 129 -25.04 -6.82 -0.93
C GLN A 129 -25.20 -5.76 -2.03
N MET A 130 -24.45 -4.65 -1.94
CA MET A 130 -24.41 -3.56 -2.92
C MET A 130 -23.48 -3.84 -4.11
N ALA A 131 -22.81 -4.99 -4.14
CA ALA A 131 -21.88 -5.37 -5.19
C ALA A 131 -22.07 -6.84 -5.59
N ASP A 132 -21.78 -7.15 -6.84
CA ASP A 132 -21.85 -8.53 -7.34
C ASP A 132 -20.43 -9.10 -7.47
N LEU A 133 -20.22 -10.33 -7.00
CA LEU A 133 -18.96 -11.03 -7.21
C LEU A 133 -18.78 -11.32 -8.70
N VAL A 134 -17.72 -10.78 -9.31
CA VAL A 134 -17.46 -10.93 -10.75
C VAL A 134 -16.29 -11.87 -11.05
N TYR A 135 -15.35 -12.02 -10.12
CA TYR A 135 -14.20 -12.90 -10.29
C TYR A 135 -13.58 -13.29 -8.94
N THR A 136 -13.07 -14.51 -8.84
CA THR A 136 -12.24 -14.98 -7.74
C THR A 136 -11.02 -15.68 -8.34
N GLY A 137 -9.84 -15.34 -7.86
CA GLY A 137 -8.60 -15.95 -8.34
C GLY A 137 -7.52 -16.01 -7.28
N ARG A 138 -6.62 -16.99 -7.42
CA ARG A 138 -5.36 -17.07 -6.68
C ARG A 138 -4.26 -16.43 -7.50
N PHE A 139 -3.49 -15.56 -6.86
CA PHE A 139 -2.36 -14.87 -7.49
C PHE A 139 -1.07 -15.29 -6.81
N ASP A 140 -0.10 -15.74 -7.60
CA ASP A 140 1.26 -16.01 -7.13
C ASP A 140 2.04 -14.68 -7.03
N LEU A 141 2.69 -14.48 -5.88
CA LEU A 141 3.43 -13.27 -5.52
C LEU A 141 4.95 -13.49 -5.56
N ASN A 142 5.41 -14.64 -5.05
CA ASN A 142 6.82 -15.03 -5.00
C ASN A 142 7.81 -13.89 -4.64
N PRO A 143 7.59 -13.13 -3.54
CA PRO A 143 8.48 -12.02 -3.18
C PRO A 143 9.86 -12.52 -2.77
N ALA A 144 10.89 -11.67 -2.92
CA ALA A 144 12.20 -12.01 -2.40
C ALA A 144 12.15 -12.29 -0.90
N ARG A 145 12.90 -13.32 -0.51
CA ARG A 145 12.89 -13.83 0.86
C ARG A 145 13.25 -12.75 1.88
N ASN A 146 12.46 -12.65 2.94
CA ASN A 146 12.63 -11.68 4.03
C ASN A 146 12.72 -10.22 3.56
N THR A 147 12.05 -9.90 2.44
CA THR A 147 12.04 -8.56 1.83
C THR A 147 10.59 -8.15 1.60
N ARG A 148 10.24 -6.92 1.99
CA ARG A 148 8.93 -6.36 1.66
C ARG A 148 9.00 -5.77 0.27
N GLU A 149 8.19 -6.30 -0.63
CA GLU A 149 8.19 -5.91 -2.04
C GLU A 149 6.82 -5.39 -2.47
N LYS A 150 6.85 -4.43 -3.39
CA LYS A 150 5.67 -3.95 -4.11
C LYS A 150 5.53 -4.75 -5.39
N LEU A 151 4.45 -5.53 -5.49
CA LEU A 151 4.11 -6.36 -6.64
C LEU A 151 2.83 -5.83 -7.30
N LEU A 152 2.55 -6.29 -8.52
CA LEU A 152 1.36 -5.94 -9.28
C LEU A 152 0.56 -7.21 -9.58
N LEU A 153 -0.72 -7.23 -9.21
CA LEU A 153 -1.63 -8.30 -9.60
C LEU A 153 -2.11 -8.05 -11.04
N PRO A 154 -1.89 -8.98 -11.97
CA PRO A 154 -2.34 -8.82 -13.35
C PRO A 154 -3.86 -8.89 -13.44
N LEU A 155 -4.48 -7.86 -14.00
CA LEU A 155 -5.94 -7.81 -14.22
C LEU A 155 -6.34 -7.92 -15.70
N GLY A 156 -5.38 -7.80 -16.61
CA GLY A 156 -5.64 -7.65 -18.05
C GLY A 156 -6.41 -8.80 -18.69
N ASP A 157 -6.15 -10.04 -18.24
CA ASP A 157 -6.79 -11.25 -18.80
C ASP A 157 -8.16 -11.55 -18.19
N ILE A 158 -8.60 -10.77 -17.20
CA ILE A 158 -9.84 -11.00 -16.46
C ILE A 158 -10.99 -10.26 -17.17
N LYS A 159 -11.67 -10.94 -18.10
CA LYS A 159 -12.76 -10.36 -18.93
C LYS A 159 -13.80 -9.55 -18.14
N PRO A 160 -14.32 -10.01 -16.98
CA PRO A 160 -15.27 -9.21 -16.21
C PRO A 160 -14.74 -7.86 -15.72
N LEU A 161 -13.42 -7.76 -15.50
CA LEU A 161 -12.73 -6.53 -15.08
C LEU A 161 -12.34 -5.63 -16.26
N GLN A 162 -12.77 -5.93 -17.48
CA GLN A 162 -12.59 -5.03 -18.63
C GLN A 162 -13.78 -4.09 -18.84
N GLN A 163 -14.90 -4.33 -18.14
CA GLN A 163 -16.10 -3.51 -18.25
C GLN A 163 -15.96 -2.25 -17.39
N ALA A 164 -16.46 -1.11 -17.88
CA ALA A 164 -16.44 0.13 -17.10
C ALA A 164 -17.27 -0.01 -15.81
N GLY A 165 -16.73 0.45 -14.69
CA GLY A 165 -17.39 0.36 -13.39
C GLY A 165 -16.46 0.62 -12.21
N VAL A 166 -17.07 0.65 -11.02
CA VAL A 166 -16.35 0.70 -9.74
C VAL A 166 -16.24 -0.72 -9.20
N TYR A 167 -15.03 -1.11 -8.84
CA TYR A 167 -14.70 -2.45 -8.38
C TYR A 167 -14.06 -2.43 -7.00
N LEU A 168 -14.41 -3.41 -6.20
CA LEU A 168 -13.81 -3.69 -4.89
C LEU A 168 -13.02 -4.98 -5.01
N ALA A 169 -11.72 -4.92 -4.76
CA ALA A 169 -10.88 -6.10 -4.60
C ALA A 169 -10.67 -6.40 -3.12
N VAL A 170 -10.73 -7.67 -2.79
CA VAL A 170 -10.75 -8.20 -1.43
C VAL A 170 -9.82 -9.40 -1.36
N MET A 171 -8.83 -9.37 -0.48
CA MET A 171 -8.01 -10.53 -0.16
C MET A 171 -8.77 -11.45 0.81
N ASN A 172 -8.86 -12.73 0.47
CA ASN A 172 -9.33 -13.75 1.39
C ASN A 172 -8.22 -14.09 2.38
N GLN A 173 -8.61 -14.19 3.65
CA GLN A 173 -7.69 -14.58 4.72
C GLN A 173 -7.40 -16.07 4.69
N ALA A 174 -6.64 -16.53 3.70
CA ALA A 174 -6.15 -17.90 3.66
C ALA A 174 -4.90 -18.00 4.56
N GLY A 175 -5.04 -18.57 5.75
CA GLY A 175 -3.92 -18.82 6.67
C GLY A 175 -3.66 -17.70 7.70
N ARG A 176 -2.54 -17.85 8.44
CA ARG A 176 -2.14 -16.93 9.52
C ARG A 176 -1.22 -15.82 8.99
N TYR A 177 -1.74 -14.97 8.11
CA TYR A 177 -1.01 -13.80 7.62
C TYR A 177 -1.53 -12.53 8.29
N ASP A 178 -0.62 -11.58 8.50
CA ASP A 178 -1.01 -10.24 8.93
C ASP A 178 -1.50 -9.45 7.70
N TYR A 179 -2.78 -9.05 7.72
CA TYR A 179 -3.44 -8.34 6.64
C TYR A 179 -3.49 -6.85 6.95
N SER A 180 -2.56 -6.09 6.38
CA SER A 180 -2.47 -4.65 6.61
C SER A 180 -3.62 -3.87 5.94
N ASN A 181 -3.90 -4.18 4.67
CA ASN A 181 -4.99 -3.63 3.87
C ASN A 181 -5.64 -4.75 3.05
N PRO A 182 -6.62 -5.46 3.61
CA PRO A 182 -7.27 -6.60 2.94
C PRO A 182 -8.24 -6.20 1.81
N ALA A 183 -8.61 -4.92 1.68
CA ALA A 183 -9.55 -4.47 0.65
C ALA A 183 -9.09 -3.15 -0.01
N THR A 184 -9.39 -3.00 -1.30
CA THR A 184 -9.07 -1.80 -2.07
C THR A 184 -10.13 -1.52 -3.14
N LEU A 185 -10.37 -0.24 -3.42
CA LEU A 185 -11.35 0.23 -4.38
C LEU A 185 -10.68 0.77 -5.64
N PHE A 186 -11.17 0.42 -6.83
CA PHE A 186 -10.63 0.97 -8.07
C PHE A 186 -11.72 1.20 -9.10
N THR A 187 -11.54 2.24 -9.91
CA THR A 187 -12.47 2.61 -10.97
C THR A 187 -11.84 2.32 -12.33
N LEU A 188 -12.58 1.61 -13.17
CA LEU A 188 -12.28 1.44 -14.59
C LEU A 188 -13.28 2.28 -15.36
N SER A 189 -12.81 3.34 -16.01
CA SER A 189 -13.66 4.25 -16.79
C SER A 189 -12.82 4.87 -17.90
N ASP A 190 -13.43 4.98 -19.08
CA ASP A 190 -12.87 5.75 -20.20
C ASP A 190 -13.12 7.27 -20.03
N ILE A 191 -13.83 7.68 -18.96
CA ILE A 191 -14.19 9.06 -18.66
C ILE A 191 -13.45 9.52 -17.39
N GLY A 192 -12.66 10.60 -17.52
CA GLY A 192 -12.06 11.34 -16.41
C GLY A 192 -12.87 12.58 -16.07
N VAL A 193 -13.16 12.81 -14.77
CA VAL A 193 -13.90 13.97 -14.29
C VAL A 193 -12.97 14.85 -13.43
N SER A 194 -12.87 16.13 -13.77
CA SER A 194 -12.16 17.16 -12.97
C SER A 194 -13.14 18.26 -12.57
N ALA A 195 -13.24 18.56 -11.27
CA ALA A 195 -14.06 19.65 -10.74
C ALA A 195 -13.18 20.68 -10.03
N HIS A 196 -13.40 21.96 -10.34
CA HIS A 196 -12.78 23.08 -9.64
C HIS A 196 -13.84 23.74 -8.75
N VAL A 197 -13.62 23.74 -7.44
CA VAL A 197 -14.49 24.47 -6.52
C VAL A 197 -14.03 25.93 -6.49
N ILE A 198 -14.83 26.83 -7.06
CA ILE A 198 -14.64 28.28 -6.91
C ILE A 198 -15.61 28.74 -5.80
N THR A 199 -15.06 29.21 -4.69
CA THR A 199 -15.85 29.77 -3.59
C THR A 199 -16.41 31.14 -4.00
N ILE A 200 -17.73 31.27 -4.12
CA ILE A 200 -18.41 32.56 -4.25
C ILE A 200 -18.68 33.09 -2.83
N VAL A 201 -18.03 34.19 -2.46
CA VAL A 201 -18.31 34.92 -1.22
C VAL A 201 -19.49 35.85 -1.46
N TRP A 202 -20.61 35.61 -0.77
CA TRP A 202 -21.71 36.57 -0.68
C TRP A 202 -21.39 37.61 0.39
N ILE A 203 -21.12 38.85 -0.01
CA ILE A 203 -21.10 39.99 0.91
C ILE A 203 -22.52 40.57 0.95
N SER A 204 -23.25 40.30 2.03
CA SER A 204 -24.50 41.01 2.35
C SER A 204 -24.15 42.21 3.23
N LEU A 205 -24.35 43.43 2.71
CA LEU A 205 -24.33 44.65 3.53
C LEU A 205 -25.78 45.14 3.73
N PRO A 206 -26.28 45.27 4.97
CA PRO A 206 -27.60 45.83 5.20
C PRO A 206 -27.57 47.37 5.33
N LYS A 207 -28.63 47.98 4.76
CA LYS A 207 -29.25 49.29 5.03
C LYS A 207 -28.69 50.59 4.38
N VAL A 208 -29.40 50.97 3.31
CA VAL A 208 -30.16 52.24 3.07
C VAL A 208 -29.91 53.42 4.01
N TRP A 209 -29.61 54.63 3.47
CA TRP A 209 -30.39 55.89 3.57
C TRP A 209 -30.09 56.82 2.39
N LYS A 210 -31.14 57.52 1.92
CA LYS A 210 -31.17 58.51 0.83
C LYS A 210 -30.50 59.83 1.26
N THR A 211 -29.61 60.39 0.43
CA THR A 211 -29.69 61.76 -0.13
C THR A 211 -28.58 62.03 -1.18
N ALA A 212 -29.04 62.34 -2.41
CA ALA A 212 -28.46 63.12 -3.52
C ALA A 212 -26.93 63.15 -3.83
N ARG A 213 -26.54 62.31 -4.81
CA ARG A 213 -25.77 62.52 -6.09
C ARG A 213 -24.47 63.37 -6.12
N PRO A 214 -23.57 63.24 -7.15
CA PRO A 214 -23.54 62.35 -8.34
C PRO A 214 -22.19 61.55 -8.49
N SER A 215 -22.03 60.56 -9.36
CA SER A 215 -21.77 60.81 -10.79
C SER A 215 -21.53 59.56 -11.66
N LYS A 216 -21.94 59.75 -12.92
CA LYS A 216 -21.54 59.17 -14.22
C LYS A 216 -21.91 57.73 -14.58
N GLU A 217 -23.02 57.69 -15.33
CA GLU A 217 -23.38 56.72 -16.37
C GLU A 217 -22.20 56.37 -17.30
N TYR A 218 -22.17 55.12 -17.75
CA TYR A 218 -22.19 54.80 -19.18
C TYR A 218 -23.13 53.63 -19.45
N LYS A 219 -23.86 53.75 -20.57
CA LYS A 219 -25.11 53.07 -20.90
C LYS A 219 -24.94 51.70 -21.57
N SER A 220 -25.99 50.93 -21.30
CA SER A 220 -26.54 49.67 -21.82
C SER A 220 -26.70 49.48 -23.34
N LEU A 221 -26.98 48.22 -23.68
CA LEU A 221 -27.74 47.61 -24.80
C LEU A 221 -26.89 47.00 -25.93
N TYR A 222 -26.82 45.67 -26.01
CA TYR A 222 -27.81 44.76 -26.59
C TYR A 222 -27.60 43.33 -26.05
#